data_AF-A0A920MVA0-F1
#
_entry.id   AF-A0A920MVA0-F1
#
_cell.length_a   1.000
_cell.length_b   1.000
_cell.length_c   1.000
_cell.angle_alpha   90.00
_cell.angle_beta   90.00
_cell.angle_gamma   90.00
#
_symmetry.space_group_name_H-M   'P 1'
#
loop_
_entity.id
_entity.type
_entity.pdbx_description
1 polymer ?
#
loop_
_entity_poly.entity_id
_entity_poly.type
_entity_poly.pdbx_seq_one_letter_code
_entity_poly.pdbx_strand_id
1 'polypeptide(L)'
;MVKWSKKAFVDHINKTCENDVAMICLELIDFSEKTSDELSWGTGDDFGTMTYRCNSDHGLLPLFRLSSNGKINLQLNFLRGKNLHKQVLQDMIIKFESNFLRDF
;
A
#
# COMPACT_ATOMS: atom_id res chain seq x y z
N MET A 1 14.58 6.63 -15.95
CA MET A 1 13.27 6.24 -15.37
C MET A 1 12.84 7.33 -14.41
N VAL A 2 11.64 7.89 -14.58
CA VAL A 2 11.17 9.03 -13.78
C VAL A 2 10.84 8.55 -12.36
N LYS A 3 11.37 9.23 -11.35
CA LYS A 3 10.97 9.00 -9.96
C LYS A 3 9.62 9.68 -9.73
N TRP A 4 8.63 8.92 -9.25
CA TRP A 4 7.32 9.48 -8.98
C TRP A 4 7.37 10.44 -7.80
N SER A 5 6.63 11.54 -7.90
CA SER A 5 6.33 12.44 -6.80
C SER A 5 4.87 12.28 -6.40
N LYS A 6 4.53 12.65 -5.16
CA LYS A 6 3.14 12.68 -4.69
C LYS A 6 2.22 13.40 -5.67
N LYS A 7 2.63 14.58 -6.15
CA LYS A 7 1.84 15.39 -7.08
C LYS A 7 1.54 14.62 -8.37
N ALA A 8 2.57 14.09 -9.02
CA ALA A 8 2.39 13.31 -10.26
C ALA A 8 1.50 12.08 -10.02
N PHE A 9 1.65 11.43 -8.87
CA PHE A 9 0.86 10.25 -8.50
C PHE A 9 -0.63 10.58 -8.30
N VAL A 10 -0.93 11.67 -7.57
CA VAL A 10 -2.31 12.15 -7.35
C VAL A 10 -2.95 12.59 -8.67
N ASP A 11 -2.22 13.33 -9.50
CA ASP A 11 -2.69 13.75 -10.82
C ASP A 11 -3.03 12.54 -11.70
N HIS A 12 -2.26 11.47 -11.60
CA HIS A 12 -2.52 10.22 -12.32
C HIS A 12 -3.75 9.47 -11.78
N ILE A 13 -3.93 9.39 -10.45
CA ILE A 13 -5.12 8.77 -9.85
C ILE A 13 -6.39 9.45 -10.36
N ASN A 14 -6.46 10.78 -10.27
CA ASN A 14 -7.64 11.55 -10.65
C ASN A 14 -7.98 11.43 -12.14
N LYS A 15 -7.01 11.07 -12.98
CA LYS A 15 -7.22 10.85 -14.43
C LYS A 15 -7.64 9.44 -14.78
N THR A 16 -7.25 8.45 -13.97
CA THR A 16 -7.30 7.04 -14.38
C THR A 16 -8.31 6.22 -13.59
N CYS A 17 -8.62 6.62 -12.35
CA CYS A 17 -9.50 5.88 -11.47
C CYS A 17 -10.91 6.47 -11.45
N GLU A 18 -11.89 5.64 -11.11
CA GLU A 18 -13.24 6.10 -10.73
C GLU A 18 -13.17 6.99 -9.47
N ASN A 19 -14.14 7.90 -9.31
CA ASN A 19 -14.06 8.95 -8.28
C ASN A 19 -13.99 8.40 -6.84
N ASP A 20 -14.75 7.33 -6.56
CA ASP A 20 -14.75 6.63 -5.28
C ASP A 20 -13.41 5.93 -5.00
N VAL A 21 -12.85 5.25 -6.00
CA VAL A 21 -11.52 4.63 -5.91
C VAL A 21 -10.44 5.70 -5.71
N ALA A 22 -10.53 6.82 -6.43
CA ALA A 22 -9.63 7.95 -6.29
C ALA A 22 -9.67 8.52 -4.87
N MET A 23 -10.88 8.73 -4.32
CA MET A 23 -11.06 9.22 -2.95
C MET A 23 -10.41 8.29 -1.92
N ILE A 24 -10.64 6.98 -2.00
CA ILE A 24 -10.01 5.99 -1.11
C ILE A 24 -8.48 6.03 -1.26
N CYS A 25 -7.96 6.16 -2.48
CA CYS A 25 -6.51 6.27 -2.70
C CYS A 25 -5.93 7.52 -2.03
N LEU A 26 -6.62 8.66 -2.10
CA LEU A 26 -6.19 9.89 -1.44
C LEU A 26 -6.21 9.78 0.08
N GLU A 27 -7.24 9.15 0.64
CA GLU A 27 -7.31 8.86 2.08
C GLU A 27 -6.17 7.93 2.53
N LEU A 28 -5.84 6.91 1.73
CA LEU A 28 -4.71 6.03 2.02
C LEU A 28 -3.36 6.74 1.93
N ILE A 29 -3.20 7.69 1.01
CA ILE A 29 -1.98 8.52 0.93
C ILE A 29 -1.87 9.39 2.20
N ASP A 30 -2.94 10.07 2.59
CA ASP A 30 -2.96 10.91 3.80
C ASP A 30 -2.73 10.08 5.08
N PHE A 31 -3.37 8.92 5.20
CA PHE A 31 -3.11 7.96 6.26
C PHE A 31 -1.63 7.55 6.30
N SER A 32 -1.05 7.26 5.13
CA SER A 32 0.33 6.81 5.01
C SER A 32 1.31 7.88 5.47
N GLU A 33 1.11 9.13 5.06
CA GLU A 33 1.97 10.25 5.46
C GLU A 33 1.96 10.49 6.97
N LYS A 34 0.85 10.20 7.64
CA LYS A 34 0.69 10.41 9.09
C LYS A 34 1.22 9.25 9.94
N THR A 35 1.17 8.02 9.41
CA THR A 35 1.36 6.81 10.22
C THR A 35 2.56 5.97 9.82
N SER A 36 3.08 6.13 8.61
CA SER A 36 4.26 5.38 8.16
C SER A 36 5.52 5.89 8.86
N ASP A 37 6.43 4.97 9.19
CA ASP A 37 7.79 5.34 9.56
C ASP A 37 8.61 5.73 8.32
N GLU A 38 8.32 5.11 7.18
CA GLU A 38 8.91 5.49 5.89
C GLU A 38 7.90 5.32 4.75
N LEU A 39 7.79 6.37 3.94
CA LEU A 39 7.02 6.37 2.71
C LEU A 39 7.96 6.53 1.51
N SER A 40 7.92 5.59 0.56
CA SER A 40 8.72 5.69 -0.66
C SER A 40 7.87 5.69 -1.91
N TRP A 41 8.23 6.54 -2.85
CA TRP A 41 7.68 6.59 -4.20
C TRP A 41 8.61 5.83 -5.16
N GLY A 42 8.04 4.89 -5.90
CA GLY A 42 8.76 4.06 -6.86
C GLY A 42 9.11 4.78 -8.15
N THR A 43 9.68 4.00 -9.06
CA THR A 43 9.99 4.40 -10.44
C THR A 43 9.15 3.55 -11.38
N GLY A 44 8.69 4.12 -12.49
CA GLY A 44 7.89 3.43 -13.50
C GLY A 44 7.40 4.40 -14.56
N ASP A 45 7.20 3.92 -15.78
CA ASP A 45 6.81 4.79 -16.89
C ASP A 45 5.28 4.79 -17.10
N ASP A 46 4.60 3.66 -16.83
CA ASP A 46 3.14 3.52 -17.03
C ASP A 46 2.31 4.01 -15.83
N PHE A 47 2.71 3.65 -14.62
CA PHE A 47 2.03 4.07 -13.40
C PHE A 47 3.01 4.15 -12.23
N GLY A 48 2.68 5.01 -11.27
CA GLY A 48 3.46 5.19 -10.06
C GLY A 48 3.14 4.13 -9.03
N THR A 49 4.09 3.89 -8.12
CA THR A 49 3.82 3.11 -6.90
C THR A 49 4.26 3.87 -5.66
N MET A 50 3.48 3.75 -4.58
CA MET A 50 3.77 4.25 -3.25
C MET A 50 3.89 3.03 -2.33
N THR A 51 4.97 2.91 -1.56
CA THR A 51 5.13 1.82 -0.59
C THR A 51 5.10 2.37 0.82
N TYR A 52 4.17 1.88 1.62
CA TYR A 52 4.05 2.16 3.04
C TYR A 52 4.93 1.18 3.82
N ARG A 53 5.80 1.69 4.70
CA ARG A 53 6.62 0.87 5.59
C ARG A 53 6.51 1.30 7.05
N CYS A 54 6.57 0.31 7.93
CA CYS A 54 6.66 0.50 9.37
C CYS A 54 7.94 -0.12 9.92
N ASN A 55 8.51 0.52 10.92
CA ASN A 55 9.64 0.00 11.66
C ASN A 55 9.15 -1.11 12.60
N SER A 56 9.98 -2.14 12.75
CA SER A 56 9.73 -3.26 13.65
C SER A 56 11.05 -3.79 14.21
N ASP A 57 10.94 -4.73 15.12
CA ASP A 57 12.00 -5.61 15.60
C ASP A 57 12.69 -6.42 14.47
N HIS A 58 12.10 -6.49 13.28
CA HIS A 58 12.72 -7.05 12.07
C HIS A 58 13.22 -5.98 11.08
N GLY A 59 13.32 -4.73 11.54
CA GLY A 59 13.63 -3.56 10.73
C GLY A 59 12.41 -3.01 9.99
N LEU A 60 12.66 -2.25 8.94
CA LEU A 60 11.63 -1.58 8.16
C LEU A 60 10.89 -2.57 7.25
N LEU A 61 9.61 -2.83 7.54
CA LEU A 61 8.77 -3.77 6.83
C LEU A 61 7.74 -3.05 5.94
N PRO A 62 7.67 -3.36 4.63
CA PRO A 62 6.60 -2.89 3.78
C PRO A 62 5.30 -3.65 4.09
N LEU A 63 4.21 -2.93 4.34
CA LEU A 63 2.90 -3.56 4.62
C LEU A 63 2.02 -3.60 3.37
N PHE A 64 1.96 -2.49 2.62
CA PHE A 64 1.23 -2.42 1.36
C PHE A 64 1.91 -1.50 0.36
N ARG A 65 1.58 -1.70 -0.91
CA ARG A 65 1.93 -0.84 -2.02
C ARG A 65 0.66 -0.36 -2.70
N LEU A 66 0.50 0.95 -2.83
CA LEU A 66 -0.56 1.57 -3.61
C LEU A 66 -0.03 1.92 -4.99
N SER A 67 -0.81 1.68 -6.04
CA SER A 67 -0.48 2.03 -7.43
C SER A 67 -1.37 3.17 -7.90
N SER A 68 -0.87 4.07 -8.75
CA SER A 68 -1.65 5.23 -9.22
C SER A 68 -2.80 4.89 -10.18
N ASN A 69 -3.03 3.59 -10.43
CA ASN A 69 -4.20 3.03 -11.13
C ASN A 69 -5.23 2.40 -10.17
N GLY A 70 -5.17 2.75 -8.88
CA GLY A 70 -6.17 2.35 -7.88
C GLY A 70 -5.96 0.97 -7.25
N LYS A 71 -4.88 0.26 -7.59
CA LYS A 71 -4.61 -1.09 -7.08
C LYS A 71 -3.78 -1.06 -5.80
N ILE A 72 -4.20 -1.84 -4.81
CA ILE A 72 -3.45 -2.07 -3.57
C ILE A 72 -2.87 -3.49 -3.60
N ASN A 73 -1.57 -3.60 -3.29
CA ASN A 73 -0.88 -4.86 -3.12
C ASN A 73 -0.38 -4.99 -1.68
N LEU A 74 -1.06 -5.84 -0.90
CA LEU A 74 -0.65 -6.22 0.45
C LEU A 74 0.58 -7.12 0.37
N GLN A 75 1.67 -6.73 1.04
CA GLN A 75 2.97 -7.39 0.93
C GLN A 75 3.07 -8.67 1.78
N LEU A 76 2.01 -9.48 1.83
CA LEU A 76 1.90 -10.67 2.67
C LEU A 76 2.99 -11.71 2.38
N ASN A 77 3.35 -11.91 1.10
CA ASN A 77 4.42 -12.85 0.73
C ASN A 77 5.79 -12.38 1.22
N PHE A 78 6.04 -11.06 1.21
CA PHE A 78 7.26 -10.51 1.82
C PHE A 78 7.28 -10.78 3.33
N LEU A 79 6.16 -10.52 4.01
CA LEU A 79 6.02 -10.78 5.45
C LEU A 79 6.16 -12.27 5.78
N ARG A 80 5.64 -13.18 4.95
CA ARG A 80 5.82 -14.64 5.07
C ARG A 80 7.28 -15.06 4.98
N GLY A 81 8.07 -14.37 4.16
CA GLY A 81 9.51 -14.60 4.04
C GLY A 81 10.32 -14.04 5.22
N LYS A 82 9.70 -13.22 6.07
CA LYS A 82 10.28 -12.81 7.35
C LYS A 82 9.90 -13.85 8.39
N ASN A 83 10.82 -14.13 9.32
CA ASN A 83 10.60 -15.06 10.42
C ASN A 83 9.68 -14.44 11.51
N LEU A 84 8.56 -13.84 11.07
CA LEU A 84 7.54 -13.27 11.93
C LEU A 84 6.79 -14.39 12.65
N HIS A 85 6.28 -14.07 13.83
CA HIS A 85 5.45 -15.00 14.57
C HIS A 85 4.22 -15.41 13.74
N LYS A 86 4.02 -16.71 13.52
CA LYS A 86 2.98 -17.23 12.62
C LYS A 86 1.59 -16.71 12.96
N GLN A 87 1.30 -16.52 14.25
CA GLN A 87 0.02 -16.00 14.71
C GLN A 87 -0.25 -14.56 14.26
N VAL A 88 0.78 -13.69 14.22
CA VAL A 88 0.62 -12.29 13.77
C VAL A 88 0.20 -12.26 12.30
N LEU A 89 0.86 -13.08 11.48
CA LEU A 89 0.51 -13.19 10.07
C LEU A 89 -0.90 -13.80 9.88
N GLN A 90 -1.26 -14.80 10.68
CA GLN A 90 -2.59 -15.42 10.63
C GLN A 90 -3.68 -14.41 11.01
N ASP A 91 -3.50 -13.64 12.08
CA ASP A 91 -4.45 -12.63 12.53
C ASP A 91 -4.62 -11.52 11.48
N MET A 92 -3.53 -11.12 10.82
CA MET A 92 -3.57 -10.16 9.71
C MET A 92 -4.38 -10.71 8.52
N ILE A 93 -4.15 -11.97 8.13
CA ILE A 93 -4.90 -12.63 7.05
C ILE A 93 -6.39 -12.73 7.39
N ILE A 94 -6.74 -13.20 8.58
CA ILE A 94 -8.15 -13.32 9.02
C ILE A 94 -8.85 -11.97 9.03
N LYS A 95 -8.18 -10.90 9.48
CA LYS A 95 -8.72 -9.55 9.44
C LYS A 95 -8.98 -9.09 8.01
N PHE A 96 -8.06 -9.35 7.08
CA PHE A 96 -8.31 -9.01 5.67
C PHE A 96 -9.43 -9.84 5.06
N GLU A 97 -9.47 -11.15 5.32
CA GLU A 97 -10.54 -12.02 4.84
C GLU A 97 -11.92 -11.55 5.33
N SER A 98 -12.00 -11.17 6.61
CA SER A 98 -13.25 -10.71 7.23
C SER A 98 -13.76 -9.37 6.67
N ASN A 99 -12.86 -8.50 6.17
CA ASN A 99 -13.21 -7.18 5.64
C ASN A 99 -13.34 -7.14 4.11
N PHE A 100 -12.55 -7.93 3.38
CA PHE A 100 -12.43 -7.84 1.92
C PHE A 100 -12.90 -9.09 1.17
N LEU A 101 -12.97 -10.25 1.83
CA LEU A 101 -13.25 -11.54 1.17
C LEU A 101 -14.56 -12.19 1.63
N ARG A 102 -15.45 -11.44 2.31
CA ARG A 102 -16.85 -11.84 2.38
C ARG A 102 -17.49 -11.50 1.05
N ASP A 103 -17.82 -12.53 0.28
CA ASP A 103 -18.80 -12.43 -0.80
C ASP A 103 -20.08 -11.83 -0.22
N PHE A 104 -20.48 -10.65 -0.71
CA PHE A 104 -21.81 -10.08 -0.51
C PHE A 104 -22.73 -10.53 -1.64
#